data_AF-A0A0L6JET2-F1
#
_entry.id   AF-A0A0L6JET2-F1
#
_cell.length_a   1.000
_cell.length_b   1.000
_cell.length_c   1.000
_cell.angle_alpha   90.00
_cell.angle_beta   90.00
_cell.angle_gamma   90.00
#
_symmetry.space_group_name_H-M   'P 1'
#
loop_
_entity.id
_entity.type
_entity.pdbx_description
1 polymer ?
#
loop_
_entity_poly.entity_id
_entity_poly.type
_entity_poly.pdbx_seq_one_letter_code
_entity_poly.pdbx_strand_id
1 'polypeptide(L)' 'MLAHPHEPPAEIRLTEAEAIALAYHRAARGDAWSALVAAIADALVDLDDAEQRAAKQGRLISRGYARCCIGAN' A
#
# COMPACT_ATOMS: atom_id res chain seq x y z
N MET A 1 34.96 -36.72 12.96
CA MET A 1 34.29 -35.59 13.65
C MET A 1 33.67 -34.73 12.55
N LEU A 2 32.39 -34.91 12.26
CA LEU A 2 31.69 -34.23 11.17
C LEU A 2 31.42 -32.78 11.60
N ALA A 3 32.05 -31.82 10.94
CA ALA A 3 31.71 -30.41 11.10
C ALA A 3 30.39 -30.17 10.36
N HIS A 4 29.31 -29.95 11.11
CA HIS A 4 28.08 -29.43 10.53
C HIS A 4 28.39 -28.07 9.88
N PRO A 5 28.00 -27.85 8.61
CA PRO A 5 28.15 -26.54 8.00
C PRO A 5 27.30 -25.55 8.79
N HIS A 6 27.90 -24.44 9.20
CA HIS A 6 27.20 -23.31 9.81
C HIS A 6 26.02 -22.91 8.94
N GLU A 7 24.80 -23.23 9.38
CA GLU A 7 23.61 -22.57 8.83
C GLU A 7 23.79 -21.07 9.11
N PRO A 8 23.79 -20.21 8.08
CA PRO A 8 23.82 -18.78 8.32
C PRO A 8 22.60 -18.40 9.16
N PRO A 9 22.70 -17.44 10.08
CA PRO A 9 21.55 -17.01 10.86
C PRO A 9 20.45 -16.66 9.87
N ALA A 10 19.30 -17.30 10.00
CA ALA A 10 18.13 -16.96 9.21
C ALA A 10 17.90 -15.46 9.41
N GLU A 11 18.25 -14.65 8.41
CA GLU A 11 17.88 -13.25 8.37
C GLU A 11 16.37 -13.26 8.59
N ILE A 12 15.92 -12.75 9.73
CA ILE A 12 14.51 -12.62 10.03
C ILE A 12 13.99 -11.64 9.00
N ARG A 13 13.57 -12.17 7.85
CA ARG A 13 13.00 -11.38 6.77
C ARG A 13 11.64 -10.95 7.30
N LEU A 14 11.60 -9.73 7.80
CA LEU A 14 10.36 -9.06 8.11
C LEU A 14 9.45 -9.21 6.90
N THR A 15 8.21 -9.61 7.15
CA THR A 15 7.16 -9.46 6.17
C THR A 15 7.08 -7.98 5.76
N GLU A 16 6.60 -7.72 4.56
CA GLU A 16 6.45 -6.35 4.07
C GLU A 16 5.64 -5.48 5.04
N ALA A 17 4.57 -6.05 5.63
CA ALA A 17 3.78 -5.40 6.67
C ALA A 17 4.61 -5.05 7.91
N GLU A 18 5.46 -5.95 8.40
CA GLU A 18 6.33 -5.68 9.55
C GLU A 18 7.41 -4.65 9.23
N ALA A 19 7.94 -4.64 8.00
CA ALA A 19 8.90 -3.63 7.55
C ALA A 19 8.26 -2.23 7.51
N ILE A 20 7.02 -2.12 7.01
CA ILE A 20 6.24 -0.89 6.99
C ILE A 20 5.95 -0.45 8.44
N ALA A 21 5.45 -1.34 9.30
CA ALA A 21 5.18 -1.03 10.70
C ALA A 21 6.43 -0.52 11.44
N LEU A 22 7.59 -1.14 11.18
CA LEU A 22 8.86 -0.71 11.75
C LEU A 22 9.29 0.68 11.25
N ALA A 23 9.02 1.03 9.99
CA ALA A 23 9.30 2.35 9.45
C ALA A 23 8.48 3.44 10.18
N TYR A 24 7.18 3.21 10.38
CA TYR A 24 6.33 4.12 11.16
C TYR A 24 6.75 4.21 12.62
N HIS A 25 7.09 3.08 13.25
CA HIS A 25 7.55 3.07 14.64
C HIS A 25 8.86 3.87 14.83
N ARG A 26 9.79 3.75 13.87
CA ARG A 26 11.02 4.56 13.84
C ARG A 26 10.72 6.04 13.63
N ALA A 27 9.81 6.39 12.73
CA ALA A 27 9.39 7.77 12.48
C ALA A 27 8.75 8.41 13.72
N ALA A 28 7.94 7.64 14.46
CA ALA A 28 7.30 8.06 15.71
C ALA A 28 8.22 8.03 16.94
N ARG A 29 9.53 7.79 16.76
CA ARG A 29 10.54 7.72 17.84
C ARG A 29 10.16 6.73 18.95
N GLY A 30 9.52 5.62 18.59
CA GLY A 30 9.11 4.59 19.54
C GLY A 30 7.69 4.72 20.09
N ASP A 31 6.95 5.79 19.74
CA ASP A 31 5.52 5.89 20.08
C ASP A 31 4.69 5.01 19.14
N ALA A 32 4.34 3.82 19.62
CA ALA A 32 3.56 2.85 18.86
C ALA A 32 2.14 3.33 18.53
N TRP A 33 1.53 4.15 19.39
CA TRP A 33 0.19 4.68 19.12
C TRP A 33 0.23 5.72 18.00
N SER A 34 1.16 6.67 18.08
CA SER A 34 1.36 7.65 17.01
C SER A 34 1.76 7.01 15.68
N ALA A 35 2.61 5.98 15.72
CA ALA A 35 2.97 5.20 14.53
C ALA A 35 1.76 4.53 13.86
N LEU A 36 0.89 3.92 14.67
CA LEU A 36 -0.33 3.27 14.17
C LEU A 36 -1.30 4.28 13.57
N VAL A 37 -1.53 5.41 14.26
CA VAL A 37 -2.41 6.47 13.76
C VAL A 37 -1.90 7.03 12.43
N ALA A 38 -0.58 7.24 12.30
CA ALA A 38 0.03 7.70 11.06
C ALA A 38 -0.13 6.67 9.93
N ALA A 39 0.14 5.39 10.18
CA ALA A 39 -0.01 4.33 9.18
C ALA A 39 -1.47 4.19 8.69
N ILE A 40 -2.45 4.32 9.59
CA ILE A 40 -3.87 4.29 9.23
C ILE A 40 -4.26 5.53 8.42
N ALA A 41 -3.77 6.72 8.81
CA ALA A 41 -4.05 7.95 8.08
C ALA A 41 -3.55 7.87 6.63
N ASP A 42 -2.32 7.42 6.41
CA ASP A 42 -1.76 7.24 5.08
C ASP A 42 -2.53 6.20 4.27
N ALA A 43 -2.92 5.07 4.88
CA ALA A 43 -3.75 4.05 4.22
C ALA A 43 -5.14 4.58 3.80
N LEU A 44 -5.75 5.45 4.60
CA LEU A 44 -7.03 6.09 4.25
C LEU A 44 -6.87 7.11 3.12
N VAL A 45 -5.75 7.83 3.07
CA VAL A 45 -5.43 8.71 1.94
C VAL A 45 -5.26 7.88 0.67
N ASP A 46 -4.51 6.78 0.72
CA ASP A 46 -4.32 5.88 -0.43
C ASP A 46 -5.64 5.30 -0.92
N LEU A 47 -6.58 5.00 0.00
CA LEU A 47 -7.93 4.53 -0.36
C LEU A 47 -8.73 5.62 -1.07
N ASP A 48 -8.79 6.84 -0.54
CA ASP A 48 -9.47 7.97 -1.19
C ASP A 48 -8.86 8.26 -2.57
N ASP A 49 -7.53 8.20 -2.68
CA ASP A 49 -6.80 8.37 -3.94
C ASP A 49 -7.18 7.30 -4.95
N ALA A 50 -7.30 6.04 -4.51
CA ALA A 50 -7.75 4.93 -5.35
C ALA A 50 -9.21 5.11 -5.80
N GLU A 51 -10.10 5.52 -4.90
CA GLU A 51 -11.51 5.80 -5.20
C GLU A 51 -11.65 6.96 -6.19
N GLN A 52 -10.88 8.04 -6.00
CA GLN A 52 -10.85 9.17 -6.93
C GLN A 52 -10.34 8.76 -8.32
N ARG A 53 -9.29 7.93 -8.39
CA ARG A 53 -8.77 7.40 -9.67
C ARG A 53 -9.83 6.54 -10.36
N ALA A 54 -10.52 5.68 -9.62
CA ALA A 54 -11.62 4.87 -10.15
C ALA A 54 -12.79 5.73 -10.64
N ALA A 55 -13.18 6.77 -9.89
CA ALA A 55 -14.22 7.71 -10.29
C ALA A 55 -13.84 8.51 -11.54
N LYS A 56 -12.58 8.94 -11.66
CA LYS A 56 -12.05 9.61 -12.86
C LYS A 56 -12.05 8.66 -14.07
N GLN A 57 -11.64 7.41 -13.90
CA GLN A 57 -11.69 6.39 -14.95
C GLN A 57 -13.13 6.06 -15.37
N GLY A 58 -14.07 5.92 -14.43
CA GLY A 58 -15.49 5.72 -14.70
C GLY A 58 -16.12 6.88 -15.49
N ARG A 59 -15.74 8.13 -15.19
CA ARG A 59 -16.16 9.31 -15.97
C ARG A 59 -15.60 9.30 -17.40
N LEU A 60 -14.36 8.86 -17.60
CA LEU A 60 -13.77 8.73 -18.94
C LEU A 60 -14.44 7.61 -19.75
N ILE A 61 -14.78 6.49 -19.11
CA ILE A 61 -15.52 5.38 -19.74
C ILE A 61 -16.94 5.85 -20.11
N SER A 62 -17.65 6.53 -19.22
CA SER A 62 -18.99 7.08 -19.50
C SER A 62 -18.97 8.10 -20.64
N ARG A 63 -17.95 8.98 -20.72
CA ARG A 63 -17.79 9.91 -21.85
C ARG A 63 -17.37 9.22 -23.15
N GLY A 64 -16.62 8.13 -23.08
CA GLY A 64 -16.29 7.28 -24.23
C GLY A 64 -17.53 6.57 -24.77
N TYR A 65 -18.31 5.96 -23.87
CA TYR A 65 -19.57 5.30 -24.19
C TYR A 65 -20.60 6.29 -24.75
N ALA A 66 -20.73 7.48 -24.14
CA ALA A 66 -21.56 8.57 -24.64
C ALA A 66 -21.13 8.99 -26.05
N ARG A 67 -19.85 9.25 -26.32
CA ARG A 67 -19.41 9.62 -27.68
C ARG A 67 -19.66 8.52 -28.72
N CYS A 68 -19.48 7.26 -28.36
CA CYS A 68 -19.79 6.14 -29.25
C CYS A 68 -21.29 6.03 -29.56
N CYS A 69 -22.18 6.31 -28.59
CA CYS A 69 -23.62 6.24 -28.85
C CYS A 69 -24.19 7.52 -29.50
N ILE A 70 -23.61 8.71 -29.28
CA ILE A 70 -24.04 9.94 -29.97
C ILE A 70 -23.55 9.98 -31.43
N GLY A 71 -22.45 9.27 -31.76
CA GLY A 71 -21.92 9.15 -33.13
C GLY A 71 -22.56 8.05 -33.99
N ALA A 72 -23.57 7.34 -33.47
CA ALA A 72 -24.26 6.24 -34.15
C ALA A 72 -25.68 6.60 -34.62
N ASN A 73 -25.98 7.88 -34.78
CA ASN A 73 -27.23 8.41 -35.34
C ASN A 73 -26.92 9.40 -36.47
#